data_AF-A0A2S0KRL0-F1
#
_entry.id   AF-A0A2S0KRL0-F1
#
_cell.length_a   1.000
_cell.length_b   1.000
_cell.length_c   1.000
_cell.angle_alpha   90.00
_cell.angle_beta   90.00
_cell.angle_gamma   90.00
#
_symmetry.space_group_name_H-M   'P 1'
#
loop_
_entity.id
_entity.type
_entity.pdbx_description
1 polymer ?
#
loop_
_entity_poly.entity_id
_entity_poly.type
_entity_poly.pdbx_seq_one_letter_code
_entity_poly.pdbx_strand_id
1 'polypeptide(L)'
;MHDKLENIPGGPAPAGVPAARDGEVRLPETRRAEPGSAPFLEAVSACLPADVAGTVAARQRNSRRGYRRVEVIVIALALAGAAWFVHAYFPKPLPALPFKFEWRYEGPRLMPDSPYYALYRKARADFDAGRGEAVIRTLNDPLGVMLWERSFAGQDELFYIYFVSCGRTVSRFTDWTRARSFAEELVKADPDNLQWRYFKLLLERRHLGGCREFYDTLRRQRCEDWRLRLGEVGLAIGDLRDLRGKVRELRTPPGDEAEIMKQLDLWEAEFLVFAWMLEGGRGGAAFPDDAGKPGVEAREEAWLLTRKHEDDRSAFAFLKLQLFILDVLLEQDSLLNTIYWSGKPHSARMPLEAKREAILRRLPAGEGGLP
;
A
#
# COMPACT_ATOMS: atom_id res chain seq x y z
N MET A 1 -62.48 33.67 20.76
CA MET A 1 -63.88 34.13 20.64
C MET A 1 -64.69 32.98 20.08
N HIS A 2 -65.58 32.44 20.92
CA HIS A 2 -66.78 31.64 20.64
C HIS A 2 -66.64 30.39 19.76
N ASP A 3 -66.67 29.20 20.37
CA ASP A 3 -67.86 28.36 20.69
C ASP A 3 -68.21 27.47 19.48
N LYS A 4 -67.99 26.15 19.56
CA LYS A 4 -68.86 25.12 20.19
C LYS A 4 -70.34 25.24 19.80
N LEU A 5 -70.74 24.37 18.88
CA LEU A 5 -72.05 23.69 18.81
C LEU A 5 -71.71 22.24 18.47
N GLU A 6 -71.56 21.38 19.47
CA GLU A 6 -72.61 20.52 20.06
C GLU A 6 -73.06 19.34 19.15
N ASN A 7 -72.93 18.18 19.77
CA ASN A 7 -73.32 16.85 19.30
C ASN A 7 -74.82 16.74 19.00
N ILE A 8 -75.17 15.90 18.02
CA ILE A 8 -76.36 15.04 18.14
C ILE A 8 -75.93 13.59 17.87
N PRO A 9 -76.12 12.67 18.85
CA PRO A 9 -76.01 11.23 18.68
C PRO A 9 -77.37 10.61 18.30
N GLY A 10 -77.37 9.51 17.55
CA GLY A 10 -78.56 8.69 17.30
C GLY A 10 -78.50 8.01 15.93
N GLY A 11 -77.91 6.83 15.80
CA GLY A 11 -78.63 5.55 15.91
C GLY A 11 -78.04 4.60 14.84
N PRO A 12 -78.07 3.28 15.04
CA PRO A 12 -77.20 2.35 14.32
C PRO A 12 -77.64 2.17 12.86
N ALA A 13 -76.72 2.40 11.92
CA ALA A 13 -76.87 1.88 10.57
C ALA A 13 -76.54 0.37 10.56
N PRO A 14 -77.30 -0.44 9.79
CA PRO A 14 -77.30 -1.90 9.87
C PRO A 14 -75.94 -2.51 9.52
N ALA A 15 -75.60 -3.60 10.22
CA ALA A 15 -74.42 -4.41 9.92
C ALA A 15 -74.47 -4.88 8.46
N GLY A 16 -73.53 -4.40 7.64
CA GLY A 16 -73.31 -4.96 6.30
C GLY A 16 -72.99 -3.99 5.17
N VAL A 17 -72.95 -2.67 5.37
CA VAL A 17 -72.57 -1.73 4.30
C VAL A 17 -71.26 -1.02 4.64
N PRO A 18 -70.23 -1.05 3.78
CA PRO A 18 -69.03 -0.26 3.96
C PRO A 18 -69.37 1.23 3.82
N ALA A 19 -69.13 2.01 4.89
CA ALA A 19 -69.25 3.46 4.87
C ALA A 19 -67.90 4.09 4.53
N ALA A 20 -67.83 4.85 3.43
CA ALA A 20 -66.67 5.64 3.05
C ALA A 20 -66.74 7.03 3.70
N ARG A 21 -65.80 7.35 4.58
CA ARG A 21 -65.48 8.73 4.99
C ARG A 21 -63.97 8.92 4.87
N ASP A 22 -63.57 10.01 4.24
CA ASP A 22 -62.19 10.52 4.20
C ASP A 22 -61.11 9.51 3.76
N GLY A 23 -61.30 8.88 2.60
CA GLY A 23 -60.22 8.21 1.87
C GLY A 23 -59.70 6.90 2.47
N GLU A 24 -60.21 6.45 3.62
CA GLU A 24 -59.91 5.12 4.18
C GLU A 24 -61.05 4.12 3.90
N VAL A 25 -60.73 3.03 3.21
CA VAL A 25 -61.62 1.88 3.06
C VAL A 25 -61.35 0.91 4.22
N ARG A 26 -62.27 0.83 5.19
CA ARG A 26 -62.23 -0.21 6.24
C ARG A 26 -62.99 -1.43 5.77
N LEU A 27 -62.26 -2.50 5.46
CA LEU A 27 -62.82 -3.81 5.16
C LEU A 27 -63.37 -4.46 6.45
N PRO A 28 -64.47 -5.21 6.41
CA PRO A 28 -64.99 -5.96 7.56
C PRO A 28 -63.95 -6.97 8.07
N GLU A 29 -63.72 -6.97 9.39
CA GLU A 29 -62.59 -7.63 10.08
C GLU A 29 -62.52 -9.17 9.98
N THR A 30 -63.38 -9.85 9.23
CA THR A 30 -63.53 -11.30 9.35
C THR A 30 -62.70 -12.16 8.39
N ARG A 31 -61.87 -11.60 7.49
CA ARG A 31 -60.83 -12.38 6.77
C ARG A 31 -59.61 -11.52 6.43
N ARG A 32 -58.48 -11.74 7.14
CA ARG A 32 -57.16 -11.20 6.72
C ARG A 32 -56.71 -11.92 5.45
N ALA A 33 -56.97 -11.32 4.29
CA ALA A 33 -56.30 -11.72 3.04
C ALA A 33 -54.93 -11.04 2.99
N GLU A 34 -53.88 -11.78 2.60
CA GLU A 34 -52.55 -11.20 2.44
C GLU A 34 -52.55 -10.12 1.33
N PRO A 35 -51.86 -8.99 1.53
CA PRO A 35 -51.74 -7.95 0.51
C PRO A 35 -51.20 -8.53 -0.81
N GLY A 36 -52.00 -8.45 -1.87
CA GLY A 36 -51.64 -8.92 -3.21
C GLY A 36 -51.99 -10.38 -3.54
N SER A 37 -52.74 -11.07 -2.66
CA SER A 37 -53.38 -12.36 -2.97
C SER A 37 -54.59 -12.19 -3.92
N ALA A 38 -54.97 -13.26 -4.65
CA ALA A 38 -56.14 -13.24 -5.55
C ALA A 38 -57.44 -12.74 -4.87
N PRO A 39 -57.82 -13.22 -3.66
CA PRO A 39 -59.01 -12.70 -2.97
C PRO A 39 -58.87 -11.25 -2.47
N PHE A 40 -57.65 -10.77 -2.17
CA PHE A 40 -57.40 -9.35 -1.85
C PHE A 40 -57.64 -8.46 -3.07
N LEU A 41 -57.16 -8.87 -4.23
CA LEU A 41 -57.30 -8.11 -5.48
C LEU A 41 -58.76 -8.06 -5.96
N GLU A 42 -59.51 -9.14 -5.78
CA GLU A 42 -60.93 -9.20 -6.10
C GLU A 42 -61.74 -8.23 -5.22
N ALA A 43 -61.49 -8.22 -3.90
CA ALA A 43 -62.13 -7.29 -2.97
C ALA A 43 -61.78 -5.81 -3.23
N VAL A 44 -60.53 -5.51 -3.57
CA VAL A 44 -60.10 -4.15 -3.93
C VAL A 44 -60.73 -3.70 -5.26
N SER A 45 -60.84 -4.60 -6.24
CA SER A 45 -61.47 -4.29 -7.53
C SER A 45 -62.97 -4.03 -7.43
N ALA A 46 -63.66 -4.66 -6.48
CA ALA A 46 -65.09 -4.43 -6.21
C ALA A 46 -65.39 -3.07 -5.56
N CYS A 47 -64.39 -2.43 -4.93
CA CYS A 47 -64.52 -1.15 -4.24
C CYS A 47 -64.06 0.05 -5.09
N LEU A 48 -63.52 -0.19 -6.28
CA LEU A 48 -63.00 0.86 -7.17
C LEU A 48 -63.95 1.06 -8.36
N PRO A 49 -64.12 2.30 -8.85
CA PRO A 49 -64.93 2.56 -10.02
C PRO A 49 -64.28 1.95 -11.29
N ALA A 50 -65.13 1.50 -12.22
CA ALA A 50 -64.78 0.59 -13.32
C ALA A 50 -63.71 1.15 -14.30
N ASP A 51 -63.54 2.46 -14.31
CA ASP A 51 -62.58 3.24 -15.07
C ASP A 51 -61.16 3.22 -14.49
N VAL A 52 -60.98 2.84 -13.21
CA VAL A 52 -59.67 2.85 -12.52
C VAL A 52 -59.16 1.42 -12.20
N ALA A 53 -60.05 0.44 -12.11
CA ALA A 53 -59.71 -0.94 -11.75
C ALA A 53 -58.72 -1.60 -12.73
N GLY A 54 -58.89 -1.38 -14.05
CA GLY A 54 -58.00 -1.92 -15.07
C GLY A 54 -56.58 -1.34 -15.01
N THR A 55 -56.47 -0.06 -14.70
CA THR A 55 -55.22 0.72 -14.67
C THR A 55 -54.37 0.37 -13.45
N VAL A 56 -55.00 0.15 -12.29
CA VAL A 56 -54.32 -0.28 -11.06
C VAL A 56 -53.83 -1.72 -11.17
N ALA A 57 -54.65 -2.63 -11.73
CA ALA A 57 -54.26 -4.01 -11.99
C ALA A 57 -53.09 -4.11 -13.00
N ALA A 58 -53.07 -3.27 -14.03
CA ALA A 58 -51.97 -3.19 -14.99
C ALA A 58 -50.68 -2.63 -14.37
N ARG A 59 -50.78 -1.60 -13.52
CA ARG A 59 -49.63 -0.98 -12.85
C ARG A 59 -48.98 -1.92 -11.83
N GLN A 60 -49.77 -2.70 -11.08
CA GLN A 60 -49.22 -3.70 -10.16
C GLN A 60 -48.61 -4.92 -10.86
N ARG A 61 -49.18 -5.38 -12.00
CA ARG A 61 -48.53 -6.40 -12.85
C ARG A 61 -47.16 -5.96 -13.35
N ASN A 62 -46.98 -4.67 -13.66
CA ASN A 62 -45.70 -4.12 -14.07
C ASN A 62 -44.71 -3.91 -12.91
N SER A 63 -45.19 -3.69 -11.67
CA SER A 63 -44.30 -3.60 -10.48
C SER A 63 -43.68 -4.95 -10.07
N ARG A 64 -44.20 -6.08 -10.59
CA ARG A 64 -43.67 -7.44 -10.38
C ARG A 64 -42.60 -7.86 -11.39
N ARG A 65 -42.12 -6.97 -12.27
CA ARG A 65 -40.90 -7.26 -13.04
C ARG A 65 -39.69 -6.99 -12.15
N GLY A 66 -39.32 -7.99 -11.34
CA GLY A 66 -37.95 -8.10 -10.84
C GLY A 66 -36.98 -7.96 -12.02
N TYR A 67 -35.81 -7.38 -11.76
CA TYR A 67 -34.80 -7.09 -12.77
C TYR A 67 -34.75 -8.19 -13.82
N ARG A 68 -35.04 -7.85 -15.08
CA ARG A 68 -34.99 -8.85 -16.16
C ARG A 68 -33.58 -9.44 -16.13
N ARG A 69 -33.43 -10.75 -16.39
CA ARG A 69 -32.10 -11.43 -16.37
C ARG A 69 -31.01 -10.62 -17.09
N VAL A 70 -31.39 -9.90 -18.15
CA VAL A 70 -30.55 -8.97 -18.90
C VAL A 70 -30.04 -7.79 -18.05
N GLU A 71 -30.88 -7.15 -17.23
CA GLU A 71 -30.46 -6.05 -16.34
C GLU A 71 -29.52 -6.54 -15.24
N VAL A 72 -29.76 -7.73 -14.69
CA VAL A 72 -28.84 -8.37 -13.73
C VAL A 72 -27.49 -8.66 -14.38
N ILE A 73 -27.50 -9.16 -15.62
CA ILE A 73 -26.28 -9.41 -16.40
C ILE A 73 -25.54 -8.10 -16.71
N VAL A 74 -26.24 -7.03 -17.07
CA VAL A 74 -25.65 -5.71 -17.35
C VAL A 74 -25.03 -5.10 -16.09
N ILE A 75 -25.72 -5.18 -14.95
CA ILE A 75 -25.17 -4.71 -13.66
C ILE A 75 -23.94 -5.55 -13.27
N ALA A 76 -24.00 -6.88 -13.43
CA ALA A 76 -22.86 -7.75 -13.15
C ALA A 76 -21.66 -7.45 -14.07
N LEU A 77 -21.90 -7.19 -15.36
CA LEU A 77 -20.86 -6.78 -16.31
C LEU A 77 -20.29 -5.41 -15.97
N ALA A 78 -21.12 -4.44 -15.55
CA ALA A 78 -20.67 -3.13 -15.12
C ALA A 78 -19.82 -3.20 -13.84
N LEU A 79 -20.23 -4.02 -12.87
CA LEU A 79 -19.46 -4.28 -11.65
C LEU A 79 -18.16 -5.03 -11.94
N ALA A 80 -18.19 -6.02 -12.85
CA ALA A 80 -16.98 -6.71 -13.30
C ALA A 80 -16.02 -5.78 -14.05
N GLY A 81 -16.54 -4.88 -14.89
CA GLY A 81 -15.78 -3.85 -15.58
C GLY A 81 -15.17 -2.84 -14.60
N ALA A 82 -15.92 -2.40 -13.60
CA ALA A 82 -15.43 -1.53 -12.53
C ALA A 82 -14.37 -2.24 -11.67
N ALA A 83 -14.57 -3.51 -11.32
CA ALA A 83 -13.60 -4.30 -10.58
C ALA A 83 -12.31 -4.54 -11.39
N TRP A 84 -12.44 -4.83 -12.69
CA TRP A 84 -11.30 -4.95 -13.59
C TRP A 84 -10.56 -3.62 -13.72
N PHE A 85 -11.27 -2.51 -13.90
CA PHE A 85 -10.68 -1.17 -13.96
C PHE A 85 -9.95 -0.82 -12.66
N VAL A 86 -10.55 -1.11 -11.51
CA VAL A 86 -9.89 -0.93 -10.21
C VAL A 86 -8.64 -1.80 -10.12
N HIS A 87 -8.71 -3.07 -10.54
CA HIS A 87 -7.58 -3.98 -10.51
C HIS A 87 -6.43 -3.61 -11.47
N ALA A 88 -6.75 -3.01 -12.61
CA ALA A 88 -5.81 -2.67 -13.66
C ALA A 88 -5.16 -1.28 -13.44
N TYR A 89 -5.91 -0.31 -12.91
CA TYR A 89 -5.47 1.09 -12.84
C TYR A 89 -5.21 1.60 -11.42
N PHE A 90 -5.68 0.93 -10.36
CA PHE A 90 -5.25 1.28 -9.02
C PHE A 90 -3.94 0.56 -8.70
N PRO A 91 -2.93 1.26 -8.15
CA PRO A 91 -1.72 0.60 -7.70
C PRO A 91 -2.11 -0.42 -6.65
N LYS A 92 -2.01 -1.70 -7.00
CA LYS A 92 -1.98 -2.75 -5.98
C LYS A 92 -0.84 -2.37 -5.04
N PRO A 93 -1.03 -2.40 -3.71
CA PRO A 93 0.12 -2.33 -2.82
C PRO A 93 1.04 -3.45 -3.31
N LEU A 94 2.21 -3.06 -3.84
CA LEU A 94 3.19 -4.02 -4.32
C LEU A 94 3.33 -5.03 -3.18
N PRO A 95 3.08 -6.33 -3.42
CA PRO A 95 3.29 -7.32 -2.38
C PRO A 95 4.71 -7.07 -1.90
N ALA A 96 4.87 -6.84 -0.60
CA ALA A 96 6.19 -6.63 -0.04
C ALA A 96 7.01 -7.83 -0.50
N LEU A 97 8.04 -7.57 -1.30
CA LEU A 97 8.94 -8.63 -1.72
C LEU A 97 9.35 -9.35 -0.44
N PRO A 98 9.12 -10.68 -0.35
CA PRO A 98 9.44 -11.40 0.86
C PRO A 98 10.91 -11.15 1.16
N PHE A 99 11.21 -10.92 2.44
CA PHE A 99 12.58 -10.91 2.91
C PHE A 99 13.27 -12.19 2.42
N LYS A 100 14.23 -12.06 1.51
CA LYS A 100 15.10 -13.19 1.16
C LYS A 100 15.96 -13.59 2.36
N PHE A 101 16.25 -12.62 3.21
CA PHE A 101 16.89 -12.78 4.49
C PHE A 101 16.21 -11.93 5.58
N GLU A 102 15.96 -12.53 6.74
CA GLU A 102 15.42 -11.86 7.91
C GLU A 102 16.30 -12.17 9.12
N TRP A 103 16.82 -11.12 9.76
CA TRP A 103 17.48 -11.23 11.06
C TRP A 103 16.51 -11.82 12.08
N ARG A 104 16.62 -13.13 12.34
CA ARG A 104 15.79 -13.79 13.34
C ARG A 104 16.11 -13.22 14.71
N TYR A 105 15.08 -12.98 15.49
CA TYR A 105 15.27 -12.61 16.89
C TYR A 105 15.74 -13.84 17.68
N GLU A 106 16.94 -13.75 18.23
CA GLU A 106 17.56 -14.79 19.07
C GLU A 106 17.54 -14.44 20.57
N GLY A 107 16.97 -13.29 20.92
CA GLY A 107 16.86 -12.84 22.31
C GLY A 107 15.80 -13.59 23.13
N PRO A 108 15.74 -13.31 24.45
CA PRO A 108 14.76 -13.93 25.33
C PRO A 108 13.34 -13.54 24.91
N ARG A 109 12.41 -14.48 25.03
CA ARG A 109 10.99 -14.19 24.83
C ARG A 109 10.44 -13.34 25.96
N LEU A 110 9.43 -12.54 25.66
CA LEU A 110 8.79 -11.73 26.69
C LEU A 110 8.16 -12.61 27.78
N MET A 111 8.54 -12.36 29.03
CA MET A 111 8.14 -13.17 30.18
C MET A 111 6.69 -12.88 30.62
N PRO A 112 5.97 -13.87 31.21
CA PRO A 112 4.56 -13.72 31.61
C PRO A 112 4.27 -12.65 32.68
N ASP A 113 5.29 -12.28 33.45
CA ASP A 113 5.25 -11.25 34.50
C ASP A 113 5.37 -9.81 33.95
N SER A 114 5.74 -9.65 32.68
CA SER A 114 5.79 -8.34 32.02
C SER A 114 4.39 -7.71 31.94
N PRO A 115 4.24 -6.40 32.24
CA PRO A 115 2.99 -5.69 32.03
C PRO A 115 2.53 -5.69 30.56
N TYR A 116 3.45 -5.95 29.63
CA TYR A 116 3.18 -6.00 28.19
C TYR A 116 2.91 -7.43 27.68
N TYR A 117 2.86 -8.45 28.54
CA TYR A 117 2.69 -9.84 28.11
C TYR A 117 1.38 -10.10 27.35
N ALA A 118 0.28 -9.48 27.76
CA ALA A 118 -1.00 -9.59 27.04
C ALA A 118 -0.92 -9.00 25.62
N LEU A 119 -0.24 -7.85 25.48
CA LEU A 119 0.02 -7.20 24.20
C LEU A 119 0.89 -8.09 23.30
N TYR A 120 1.97 -8.64 23.86
CA TYR A 120 2.87 -9.56 23.18
C TYR A 120 2.15 -10.80 22.66
N ARG A 121 1.36 -11.50 23.51
CA ARG A 121 0.64 -12.70 23.07
C ARG A 121 -0.28 -12.42 21.88
N LYS A 122 -0.98 -11.29 21.90
CA LYS A 122 -1.85 -10.87 20.78
C LYS A 122 -1.03 -10.59 19.52
N ALA A 123 0.00 -9.74 19.63
CA ALA A 123 0.84 -9.38 18.49
C ALA A 123 1.55 -10.60 17.90
N ARG A 124 2.02 -11.53 18.74
CA ARG A 124 2.65 -12.77 18.30
C ARG A 124 1.67 -13.69 17.58
N ALA A 125 0.45 -13.86 18.09
CA ALA A 125 -0.58 -14.65 17.42
C ALA A 125 -0.99 -14.06 16.05
N ASP A 126 -1.04 -12.73 15.94
CA ASP A 126 -1.28 -12.06 14.65
C ASP A 126 -0.07 -12.20 13.70
N PHE A 127 1.15 -12.10 14.22
CA PHE A 127 2.39 -12.26 13.47
C PHE A 127 2.54 -13.67 12.88
N ASP A 128 2.38 -14.69 13.73
CA ASP A 128 2.49 -16.10 13.32
C ASP A 128 1.39 -16.48 12.31
N ALA A 129 0.24 -15.82 12.35
CA ALA A 129 -0.83 -15.98 11.39
C ALA A 129 -0.68 -15.10 10.12
N GLY A 130 0.44 -14.39 9.96
CA GLY A 130 0.72 -13.55 8.79
C GLY A 130 -0.10 -12.26 8.70
N ARG A 131 -0.76 -11.84 9.79
CA ARG A 131 -1.59 -10.63 9.84
C ARG A 131 -0.76 -9.39 10.19
N GLY A 132 0.24 -9.07 9.37
CA GLY A 132 1.19 -7.96 9.63
C GLY A 132 0.52 -6.60 9.87
N GLU A 133 -0.55 -6.28 9.16
CA GLU A 133 -1.31 -5.04 9.39
C GLU A 133 -1.96 -4.99 10.78
N ALA A 134 -2.46 -6.14 11.28
CA ALA A 134 -3.03 -6.23 12.62
C ALA A 134 -1.95 -6.07 13.71
N VAL A 135 -0.75 -6.60 13.47
CA VAL A 135 0.42 -6.41 14.33
C VAL A 135 0.79 -4.92 14.39
N ILE A 136 0.99 -4.28 13.23
CA ILE A 136 1.35 -2.86 13.14
C ILE A 136 0.34 -2.02 13.90
N ARG A 137 -0.95 -2.19 13.63
CA ARG A 137 -2.02 -1.46 14.33
C ARG A 137 -2.02 -1.70 15.84
N THR A 138 -1.70 -2.91 16.28
CA THR A 138 -1.70 -3.28 17.71
C THR A 138 -0.50 -2.68 18.45
N LEU A 139 0.66 -2.61 17.80
CA LEU A 139 1.92 -2.22 18.45
C LEU A 139 2.31 -0.76 18.26
N ASN A 140 1.79 -0.05 17.25
CA ASN A 140 2.28 1.28 16.88
C ASN A 140 2.25 2.30 18.03
N ASP A 141 1.14 2.39 18.76
CA ASP A 141 1.01 3.31 19.88
C ASP A 141 1.69 2.80 21.16
N PRO A 142 1.52 1.52 21.58
CA PRO A 142 2.23 1.01 22.75
C PRO A 142 3.74 1.12 22.68
N LEU A 143 4.35 0.85 21.52
CA LEU A 143 5.81 1.00 21.34
C LEU A 143 6.25 2.46 21.45
N GLY A 144 5.42 3.40 20.98
CA GLY A 144 5.68 4.82 21.16
C GLY A 144 5.69 5.23 22.64
N VAL A 145 4.78 4.71 23.45
CA VAL A 145 4.76 4.91 24.90
C VAL A 145 6.02 4.31 25.54
N MET A 146 6.38 3.07 25.20
CA MET A 146 7.58 2.41 25.74
C MET A 146 8.87 3.20 25.47
N LEU A 147 8.99 3.77 24.27
CA LEU A 147 10.16 4.60 23.93
C LEU A 147 10.16 5.92 24.68
N TRP A 148 9.01 6.58 24.81
CA TRP A 148 8.89 7.82 25.57
C TRP A 148 9.23 7.61 27.06
N GLU A 149 8.77 6.51 27.65
CA GLU A 149 9.08 6.12 29.03
C GLU A 149 10.49 5.54 29.21
N ARG A 150 11.23 5.33 28.10
CA ARG A 150 12.52 4.61 28.08
C ARG A 150 12.44 3.22 28.70
N SER A 151 11.27 2.57 28.59
CA SER A 151 10.95 1.26 29.17
C SER A 151 11.05 0.10 28.15
N PHE A 152 11.86 0.27 27.11
CA PHE A 152 12.00 -0.71 26.03
C PHE A 152 12.97 -1.88 26.33
N ALA A 153 13.75 -1.79 27.42
CA ALA A 153 14.64 -2.88 27.82
C ALA A 153 13.85 -4.17 28.13
N GLY A 154 14.24 -5.29 27.52
CA GLY A 154 13.55 -6.57 27.64
C GLY A 154 12.24 -6.66 26.85
N GLN A 155 11.91 -5.65 26.04
CA GLN A 155 10.76 -5.64 25.12
C GLN A 155 11.17 -5.85 23.66
N ASP A 156 12.42 -6.26 23.42
CA ASP A 156 13.03 -6.37 22.08
C ASP A 156 12.21 -7.21 21.11
N GLU A 157 11.57 -8.28 21.58
CA GLU A 157 10.73 -9.15 20.75
C GLU A 157 9.50 -8.40 20.18
N LEU A 158 8.93 -7.45 20.92
CA LEU A 158 7.82 -6.61 20.44
C LEU A 158 8.28 -5.68 19.31
N PHE A 159 9.45 -5.06 19.46
CA PHE A 159 10.04 -4.21 18.43
C PHE A 159 10.42 -5.03 17.19
N TYR A 160 11.01 -6.21 17.38
CA TYR A 160 11.29 -7.15 16.29
C TYR A 160 10.03 -7.49 15.50
N ILE A 161 8.96 -7.96 16.16
CA ILE A 161 7.69 -8.33 15.53
C ILE A 161 7.10 -7.14 14.77
N TYR A 162 7.17 -5.93 15.34
CA TYR A 162 6.71 -4.71 14.69
C TYR A 162 7.52 -4.38 13.43
N PHE A 163 8.85 -4.35 13.50
CA PHE A 163 9.68 -3.98 12.34
C PHE A 163 9.61 -5.00 11.21
N VAL A 164 9.60 -6.29 11.54
CA VAL A 164 9.38 -7.33 10.52
C VAL A 164 8.01 -7.15 9.87
N SER A 165 6.96 -6.86 10.64
CA SER A 165 5.63 -6.62 10.10
C SER A 165 5.59 -5.39 9.19
N CYS A 166 6.23 -4.28 9.59
CA CYS A 166 6.39 -3.10 8.74
C CYS A 166 7.15 -3.43 7.46
N GLY A 167 8.18 -4.27 7.55
CA GLY A 167 8.97 -4.73 6.43
C GLY A 167 8.21 -5.63 5.45
N ARG A 168 7.32 -6.50 5.96
CA ARG A 168 6.56 -7.51 5.21
C ARG A 168 5.19 -7.05 4.73
N THR A 169 4.66 -5.93 5.24
CA THR A 169 3.29 -5.51 4.94
C THR A 169 3.23 -4.03 4.65
N VAL A 170 2.72 -3.68 3.46
CA VAL A 170 2.33 -2.31 3.16
C VAL A 170 1.04 -2.02 3.91
N SER A 171 1.12 -1.23 4.97
CA SER A 171 -0.04 -0.85 5.78
C SER A 171 -0.22 0.67 5.77
N ARG A 172 -1.47 1.11 5.69
CA ARG A 172 -1.84 2.52 5.91
C ARG A 172 -1.63 2.99 7.35
N PHE A 173 -1.47 2.06 8.28
CA PHE A 173 -1.22 2.35 9.69
C PHE A 173 0.28 2.50 9.99
N THR A 174 1.15 2.22 9.03
CA THR A 174 2.59 2.45 9.19
C THR A 174 2.90 3.92 9.04
N ASP A 175 3.26 4.56 10.16
CA ASP A 175 3.94 5.84 10.14
C ASP A 175 5.45 5.57 10.03
N TRP A 176 6.00 5.75 8.84
CA TRP A 176 7.41 5.47 8.56
C TRP A 176 8.36 6.37 9.33
N THR A 177 7.98 7.63 9.57
CA THR A 177 8.77 8.58 10.35
C THR A 177 8.85 8.12 11.81
N ARG A 178 7.72 7.66 12.36
CA ARG A 178 7.67 7.09 13.71
C ARG A 178 8.46 5.78 13.79
N ALA A 179 8.25 4.84 12.86
CA ALA A 179 8.97 3.57 12.85
C ALA A 179 10.49 3.76 12.75
N ARG A 180 10.94 4.70 11.91
CA ARG A 180 12.34 5.10 11.80
C ARG A 180 12.86 5.66 13.13
N SER A 181 12.11 6.57 13.77
CA SER A 181 12.46 7.12 15.08
C SER A 181 12.63 6.02 16.14
N PHE A 182 11.79 4.98 16.08
CA PHE A 182 11.90 3.83 16.98
C PHE A 182 13.21 3.08 16.77
N ALA A 183 13.57 2.80 15.51
CA ALA A 183 14.82 2.11 15.19
C ALA A 183 16.06 2.96 15.54
N GLU A 184 15.99 4.29 15.33
CA GLU A 184 17.07 5.21 15.72
C GLU A 184 17.34 5.17 17.24
N GLU A 185 16.31 5.21 18.07
CA GLU A 185 16.47 5.16 19.52
C GLU A 185 17.03 3.81 20.00
N LEU A 186 16.60 2.70 19.39
CA LEU A 186 17.15 1.38 19.69
C LEU A 186 18.63 1.25 19.29
N VAL A 187 19.03 1.80 18.13
CA VAL A 187 20.45 1.84 17.73
C VAL A 187 21.26 2.74 18.66
N LYS A 188 20.70 3.84 19.17
CA LYS A 188 21.40 4.69 20.16
C LYS A 188 21.57 3.97 21.49
N ALA A 189 20.57 3.21 21.92
CA ALA A 189 20.59 2.48 23.18
C ALA A 189 21.53 1.27 23.13
N ASP A 190 21.59 0.58 22.00
CA ASP A 190 22.48 -0.56 21.77
C ASP A 190 23.15 -0.46 20.38
N PRO A 191 24.25 0.32 20.27
CA PRO A 191 24.93 0.57 19.00
C PRO A 191 25.61 -0.66 18.37
N ASP A 192 25.83 -1.72 19.14
CA ASP A 192 26.46 -2.94 18.66
C ASP A 192 25.45 -4.00 18.22
N ASN A 193 24.17 -3.79 18.51
CA ASN A 193 23.11 -4.61 17.99
C ASN A 193 22.87 -4.37 16.49
N LEU A 194 23.43 -5.28 15.71
CA LEU A 194 23.35 -5.28 14.26
C LEU A 194 21.92 -5.43 13.73
N GLN A 195 21.03 -6.07 14.49
CA GLN A 195 19.62 -6.23 14.12
C GLN A 195 18.91 -4.87 14.10
N TRP A 196 19.15 -4.01 15.10
CA TRP A 196 18.57 -2.66 15.12
C TRP A 196 19.09 -1.80 13.96
N ARG A 197 20.38 -1.89 13.65
CA ARG A 197 20.96 -1.21 12.49
C ARG A 197 20.34 -1.68 11.19
N TYR A 198 20.17 -3.00 11.03
CA TYR A 198 19.51 -3.57 9.86
C TYR A 198 18.07 -3.07 9.71
N PHE A 199 17.29 -3.07 10.79
CA PHE A 199 15.90 -2.57 10.74
C PHE A 199 15.83 -1.07 10.47
N LYS A 200 16.74 -0.27 11.02
CA LYS A 200 16.84 1.16 10.67
C LYS A 200 17.02 1.33 9.17
N LEU A 201 17.99 0.65 8.55
CA LEU A 201 18.25 0.74 7.11
C LEU A 201 17.09 0.26 6.25
N LEU A 202 16.44 -0.83 6.66
CA LEU A 202 15.24 -1.34 6.00
C LEU A 202 14.14 -0.28 5.97
N LEU A 203 13.88 0.38 7.10
CA LEU A 203 12.84 1.40 7.22
C LEU A 203 13.19 2.65 6.41
N GLU A 204 14.44 3.09 6.42
CA GLU A 204 14.92 4.19 5.58
C GLU A 204 14.70 3.89 4.10
N ARG A 205 15.11 2.70 3.65
CA ARG A 205 14.89 2.26 2.27
C ARG A 205 13.41 2.25 1.91
N ARG A 206 12.54 1.80 2.82
CA ARG A 206 11.08 1.80 2.62
C ARG A 206 10.50 3.21 2.57
N HIS A 207 11.00 4.13 3.39
CA HIS A 207 10.58 5.51 3.43
C HIS A 207 10.86 6.24 2.10
N LEU A 208 11.99 5.95 1.46
CA LEU A 208 12.37 6.53 0.17
C LEU A 208 11.57 6.00 -1.03
N GLY A 209 10.88 4.86 -0.87
CA GLY A 209 10.11 4.23 -1.95
C GLY A 209 10.98 3.65 -3.06
N GLY A 210 10.43 3.52 -4.28
CA GLY A 210 11.20 3.07 -5.44
C GLY A 210 11.96 4.22 -6.14
N CYS A 211 13.15 3.94 -6.69
CA CYS A 211 13.93 4.94 -7.44
C CYS A 211 13.12 5.59 -8.58
N ARG A 212 12.32 4.81 -9.33
CA ARG A 212 11.45 5.31 -10.40
C ARG A 212 10.35 6.24 -9.87
N GLU A 213 9.67 5.85 -8.80
CA GLU A 213 8.60 6.65 -8.18
C GLU A 213 9.14 7.98 -7.66
N PHE A 214 10.32 7.95 -7.06
CA PHE A 214 11.01 9.14 -6.60
C PHE A 214 11.40 10.06 -7.76
N TYR A 215 11.98 9.51 -8.83
CA TYR A 215 12.28 10.27 -10.06
C TYR A 215 11.03 10.92 -10.66
N ASP A 216 9.93 10.17 -10.79
CA ASP A 216 8.67 10.70 -11.32
C ASP A 216 8.08 11.79 -10.42
N THR A 217 8.32 11.72 -9.10
CA THR A 217 7.97 12.78 -8.16
C THR A 217 8.81 14.04 -8.41
N LEU A 218 10.14 13.91 -8.56
CA LEU A 218 11.03 15.02 -8.88
C LEU A 218 10.67 15.70 -10.22
N ARG A 219 10.18 14.92 -11.20
CA ARG A 219 9.70 15.45 -12.48
C ARG A 219 8.45 16.31 -12.34
N ARG A 220 7.57 15.98 -11.40
CA ARG A 220 6.31 16.70 -11.17
C ARG A 220 6.50 17.90 -10.25
N GLN A 221 7.35 17.75 -9.25
CA GLN A 221 7.57 18.76 -8.21
C GLN A 221 9.01 18.74 -7.73
N ARG A 222 9.60 19.93 -7.64
CA ARG A 222 10.94 20.09 -7.07
C ARG A 222 10.94 19.71 -5.58
N CYS A 223 11.91 18.92 -5.16
CA CYS A 223 12.19 18.68 -3.75
C CYS A 223 12.95 19.88 -3.16
N GLU A 224 12.27 20.68 -2.34
CA GLU A 224 12.87 21.86 -1.71
C GLU A 224 13.92 21.47 -0.66
N ASP A 225 13.63 20.43 0.13
CA ASP A 225 14.50 19.91 1.19
C ASP A 225 15.54 18.88 0.71
N TRP A 226 15.95 18.94 -0.57
CA TRP A 226 16.82 17.93 -1.17
C TRP A 226 18.16 17.77 -0.43
N ARG A 227 18.69 18.83 0.19
CA ARG A 227 19.93 18.77 0.99
C ARG A 227 19.74 17.98 2.27
N LEU A 228 18.61 18.17 2.94
CA LEU A 228 18.28 17.41 4.15
C LEU A 228 18.17 15.93 3.81
N ARG A 229 17.40 15.61 2.76
CA ARG A 229 17.26 14.23 2.27
C ARG A 229 18.58 13.63 1.82
N LEU A 230 19.45 14.42 1.18
CA LEU A 230 20.79 13.96 0.78
C LEU A 230 21.64 13.63 2.02
N GLY A 231 21.54 14.43 3.08
CA GLY A 231 22.18 14.14 4.36
C GLY A 231 21.68 12.84 4.98
N GLU A 232 20.36 12.61 4.98
CA GLU A 232 19.76 11.36 5.48
C GLU A 232 20.22 10.13 4.67
N VAL A 233 20.23 10.24 3.34
CA VAL A 233 20.76 9.19 2.45
C VAL A 233 22.24 8.94 2.70
N GLY A 234 23.04 9.98 2.89
CA GLY A 234 24.46 9.87 3.22
C GLY A 234 24.71 9.14 4.54
N LEU A 235 23.91 9.43 5.56
CA LEU A 235 23.96 8.70 6.85
C LEU A 235 23.57 7.23 6.66
N ALA A 236 22.53 6.94 5.87
CA ALA A 236 22.13 5.56 5.57
C ALA A 236 23.22 4.77 4.82
N ILE A 237 23.93 5.40 3.87
CA ILE A 237 25.08 4.78 3.19
C ILE A 237 26.20 4.47 4.20
N GLY A 238 26.51 5.40 5.10
CA GLY A 238 27.49 5.18 6.18
C GLY A 238 27.11 4.01 7.08
N ASP A 239 25.89 4.03 7.62
CA ASP A 239 25.35 2.97 8.48
C ASP A 239 25.33 1.60 7.78
N LEU A 240 25.05 1.56 6.46
CA LEU A 240 25.08 0.35 5.66
C LEU A 240 26.50 -0.21 5.52
N ARG A 241 27.47 0.65 5.22
CA ARG A 241 28.89 0.25 5.09
C ARG A 241 29.43 -0.25 6.42
N ASP A 242 29.05 0.38 7.53
CA ASP A 242 29.39 -0.08 8.88
C ASP A 242 28.76 -1.45 9.17
N LEU A 243 27.46 -1.62 8.90
CA LEU A 243 26.78 -2.91 9.06
C LEU A 243 27.45 -4.00 8.22
N ARG A 244 27.79 -3.72 6.96
CA ARG A 244 28.51 -4.64 6.08
C ARG A 244 29.85 -5.06 6.68
N GLY A 245 30.64 -4.12 7.20
CA GLY A 245 31.90 -4.39 7.88
C GLY A 245 31.69 -5.34 9.05
N LYS A 246 30.78 -5.00 9.96
CA LYS A 246 30.48 -5.82 11.14
C LYS A 246 29.96 -7.22 10.79
N VAL A 247 29.12 -7.37 9.75
CA VAL A 247 28.64 -8.69 9.33
C VAL A 247 29.77 -9.59 8.83
N ARG A 248 30.75 -9.04 8.09
CA ARG A 248 31.93 -9.81 7.63
C ARG A 248 32.84 -10.27 8.77
N GLU A 249 32.83 -9.54 9.88
CA GLU A 249 33.59 -9.88 11.08
C GLU A 249 32.90 -10.96 11.94
N LEU A 250 31.60 -11.22 11.72
CA LEU A 250 30.87 -12.26 12.44
C LEU A 250 31.39 -13.64 12.04
N ARG A 251 31.74 -14.44 13.05
CA ARG A 251 32.06 -15.87 12.85
C ARG A 251 30.87 -16.69 12.34
N THR A 252 29.66 -16.27 12.69
CA THR A 252 28.42 -16.97 12.32
C THR A 252 27.37 -15.90 12.02
N PRO A 253 27.23 -15.50 10.75
CA PRO A 253 26.19 -14.56 10.38
C PRO A 253 24.80 -15.17 10.58
N PRO A 254 23.77 -14.34 10.79
CA PRO A 254 22.40 -14.81 11.07
C PRO A 254 21.69 -15.51 9.90
N GLY A 255 22.37 -15.66 8.76
CA GLY A 255 21.90 -16.33 7.56
C GLY A 255 23.05 -16.55 6.58
N ASP A 256 22.72 -16.81 5.31
CA ASP A 256 23.74 -16.92 4.26
C ASP A 256 24.42 -15.57 4.04
N GLU A 257 25.72 -15.51 4.36
CA GLU A 257 26.54 -14.31 4.21
C GLU A 257 26.47 -13.75 2.78
N ALA A 258 26.48 -14.62 1.76
CA ALA A 258 26.46 -14.18 0.37
C ALA A 258 25.16 -13.47 0.02
N GLU A 259 24.02 -14.00 0.48
CA GLU A 259 22.70 -13.38 0.24
C GLU A 259 22.54 -12.09 1.06
N ILE A 260 23.08 -12.04 2.29
CA ILE A 260 23.12 -10.81 3.10
C ILE A 260 23.92 -9.73 2.37
N MET A 261 25.15 -10.05 1.95
CA MET A 261 26.04 -9.11 1.25
C MET A 261 25.39 -8.61 -0.04
N LYS A 262 24.76 -9.51 -0.80
CA LYS A 262 24.01 -9.15 -2.00
C LYS A 262 22.83 -8.23 -1.70
N GLN A 263 22.08 -8.46 -0.63
CA GLN A 263 21.00 -7.55 -0.23
C GLN A 263 21.54 -6.17 0.18
N LEU A 264 22.65 -6.12 0.93
CA LEU A 264 23.29 -4.86 1.30
C LEU A 264 23.85 -4.12 0.09
N ASP A 265 24.43 -4.82 -0.88
CA ASP A 265 24.89 -4.23 -2.14
C ASP A 265 23.73 -3.62 -2.95
N LEU A 266 22.57 -4.28 -2.96
CA LEU A 266 21.38 -3.73 -3.60
C LEU A 266 20.92 -2.44 -2.91
N TRP A 267 20.84 -2.43 -1.58
CA TRP A 267 20.43 -1.25 -0.82
C TRP A 267 21.42 -0.09 -0.98
N GLU A 268 22.72 -0.37 -0.96
CA GLU A 268 23.73 0.65 -1.20
C GLU A 268 23.59 1.25 -2.60
N ALA A 269 23.40 0.40 -3.62
CA ALA A 269 23.17 0.88 -4.98
C ALA A 269 21.89 1.73 -5.08
N GLU A 270 20.81 1.36 -4.41
CA GLU A 270 19.57 2.17 -4.35
C GLU A 270 19.84 3.52 -3.66
N PHE A 271 20.49 3.54 -2.50
CA PHE A 271 20.84 4.78 -1.79
C PHE A 271 21.76 5.69 -2.60
N LEU A 272 22.75 5.13 -3.30
CA LEU A 272 23.63 5.88 -4.20
C LEU A 272 22.86 6.47 -5.39
N VAL A 273 21.86 5.76 -5.92
CA VAL A 273 20.97 6.31 -6.96
C VAL A 273 20.10 7.44 -6.40
N PHE A 274 19.59 7.33 -5.17
CA PHE A 274 18.91 8.45 -4.50
C PHE A 274 19.85 9.65 -4.30
N ALA A 275 21.09 9.41 -3.87
CA ALA A 275 22.10 10.46 -3.73
C ALA A 275 22.39 11.15 -5.06
N TRP A 276 22.54 10.39 -6.16
CA TRP A 276 22.68 10.94 -7.50
C TRP A 276 21.51 11.85 -7.89
N MET A 277 20.27 11.40 -7.70
CA MET A 277 19.09 12.19 -8.03
C MET A 277 18.99 13.47 -7.20
N LEU A 278 19.27 13.39 -5.89
CA LEU A 278 19.20 14.52 -4.97
C LEU A 278 20.31 15.54 -5.21
N GLU A 279 21.56 15.07 -5.32
CA GLU A 279 22.75 15.91 -5.46
C GLU A 279 22.89 16.47 -6.87
N GLY A 280 22.78 15.61 -7.89
CA GLY A 280 22.88 15.99 -9.28
C GLY A 280 21.71 16.88 -9.70
N GLY A 281 20.49 16.51 -9.31
CA GLY A 281 19.28 17.24 -9.65
C GLY A 281 19.06 18.51 -8.83
N ARG A 282 19.71 18.62 -7.66
CA ARG A 282 19.50 19.70 -6.67
C ARG A 282 18.01 19.91 -6.40
N GLY A 283 17.31 18.79 -6.21
CA GLY A 283 15.87 18.69 -6.01
C GLY A 283 15.02 18.66 -7.29
N GLY A 284 15.60 18.74 -8.48
CA GLY A 284 14.91 18.57 -9.76
C GLY A 284 15.22 17.22 -10.45
N ALA A 285 14.71 17.06 -11.67
CA ALA A 285 14.88 15.85 -12.49
C ALA A 285 15.81 16.02 -13.70
N ALA A 286 16.66 17.05 -13.68
CA ALA A 286 17.70 17.28 -14.68
C ALA A 286 19.06 17.02 -14.02
N PHE A 287 19.76 15.98 -14.46
CA PHE A 287 21.00 15.53 -13.82
C PHE A 287 22.21 15.86 -14.68
N PRO A 288 23.36 16.19 -14.06
CA PRO A 288 24.59 16.34 -14.80
C PRO A 288 25.11 14.98 -15.28
N ASP A 289 25.84 15.01 -16.37
CA ASP A 289 26.37 13.84 -17.06
C ASP A 289 27.89 13.89 -17.28
N ASP A 290 28.57 15.00 -17.00
CA ASP A 290 30.03 15.09 -17.04
C ASP A 290 30.71 14.47 -15.79
N ALA A 291 31.90 13.92 -15.98
CA ALA A 291 32.75 13.46 -14.88
C ALA A 291 33.04 14.60 -13.88
N GLY A 292 33.01 14.27 -12.57
CA GLY A 292 33.30 15.22 -11.50
C GLY A 292 32.18 16.22 -11.19
N LYS A 293 31.02 16.11 -11.86
CA LYS A 293 29.83 16.87 -11.48
C LYS A 293 29.13 16.21 -10.27
N PRO A 294 28.38 17.00 -9.47
CA PRO A 294 27.69 16.48 -8.30
C PRO A 294 26.75 15.32 -8.64
N GLY A 295 26.72 14.27 -7.82
CA GLY A 295 25.91 13.06 -8.01
C GLY A 295 26.43 12.06 -9.04
N VAL A 296 27.33 12.44 -9.95
CA VAL A 296 27.84 11.53 -11.00
C VAL A 296 28.67 10.40 -10.41
N GLU A 297 29.48 10.67 -9.40
CA GLU A 297 30.26 9.65 -8.68
C GLU A 297 29.35 8.61 -8.01
N ALA A 298 28.29 9.06 -7.32
CA ALA A 298 27.32 8.17 -6.69
C ALA A 298 26.63 7.26 -7.72
N ARG A 299 26.24 7.81 -8.89
CA ARG A 299 25.69 7.03 -10.00
C ARG A 299 26.66 5.97 -10.51
N GLU A 300 27.92 6.32 -10.70
CA GLU A 300 28.95 5.40 -11.18
C GLU A 300 29.25 4.30 -10.14
N GLU A 301 29.28 4.65 -8.86
CA GLU A 301 29.45 3.67 -7.78
C GLU A 301 28.26 2.69 -7.74
N ALA A 302 27.02 3.20 -7.83
CA ALA A 302 25.83 2.37 -7.94
C ALA A 302 25.91 1.44 -9.16
N TRP A 303 26.32 1.98 -10.31
CA TRP A 303 26.51 1.20 -11.54
C TRP A 303 27.51 0.06 -11.34
N LEU A 304 28.66 0.33 -10.72
CA LEU A 304 29.67 -0.67 -10.42
C LEU A 304 29.15 -1.76 -9.47
N LEU A 305 28.41 -1.39 -8.42
CA LEU A 305 27.80 -2.36 -7.50
C LEU A 305 26.81 -3.27 -8.21
N THR A 306 25.91 -2.71 -9.02
CA THR A 306 24.94 -3.53 -9.76
C THR A 306 25.61 -4.48 -10.75
N ARG A 307 26.72 -4.07 -11.38
CA ARG A 307 27.46 -4.91 -12.32
C ARG A 307 28.09 -6.15 -11.69
N LYS A 308 28.45 -6.10 -10.40
CA LYS A 308 28.99 -7.28 -9.68
C LYS A 308 28.01 -8.46 -9.67
N HIS A 309 26.71 -8.16 -9.73
CA HIS A 309 25.62 -9.13 -9.65
C HIS A 309 24.91 -9.35 -11.00
N GLU A 310 25.47 -8.83 -12.10
CA GLU A 310 24.79 -8.84 -13.40
C GLU A 310 24.52 -10.28 -13.89
N ASP A 311 25.46 -11.19 -13.65
CA ASP A 311 25.41 -12.59 -14.13
C ASP A 311 24.62 -13.55 -13.24
N ASP A 312 24.14 -13.07 -12.09
CA ASP A 312 23.27 -13.84 -11.23
C ASP A 312 21.83 -13.85 -11.77
N ARG A 313 21.36 -15.04 -12.16
CA ARG A 313 20.00 -15.26 -12.71
C ARG A 313 18.88 -14.87 -11.74
N SER A 314 19.16 -14.76 -10.45
CA SER A 314 18.20 -14.39 -9.40
C SER A 314 18.23 -12.90 -9.02
N ALA A 315 19.12 -12.12 -9.65
CA ALA A 315 19.44 -10.73 -9.30
C ALA A 315 18.66 -9.70 -10.14
N PHE A 316 17.40 -9.97 -10.47
CA PHE A 316 16.57 -9.07 -11.30
C PHE A 316 16.45 -7.64 -10.75
N ALA A 317 16.49 -7.46 -9.43
CA ALA A 317 16.45 -6.14 -8.81
C ALA A 317 17.63 -5.24 -9.24
N PHE A 318 18.83 -5.83 -9.39
CA PHE A 318 20.01 -5.10 -9.88
C PHE A 318 19.86 -4.72 -11.36
N LEU A 319 19.33 -5.62 -12.18
CA LEU A 319 19.06 -5.35 -13.59
C LEU A 319 18.00 -4.25 -13.76
N LYS A 320 16.95 -4.24 -12.94
CA LYS A 320 15.94 -3.16 -12.91
C LYS A 320 16.56 -1.82 -12.53
N LEU A 321 17.48 -1.79 -11.56
CA LEU A 321 18.18 -0.58 -11.17
C LEU A 321 19.14 -0.09 -12.28
N GLN A 322 19.83 -1.00 -12.98
CA GLN A 322 20.64 -0.64 -14.16
C GLN A 322 19.78 -0.04 -15.28
N LEU A 323 18.63 -0.65 -15.58
CA LEU A 323 17.71 -0.10 -16.57
C LEU A 323 17.23 1.29 -16.18
N PHE A 324 16.88 1.50 -14.92
CA PHE A 324 16.49 2.82 -14.43
C PHE A 324 17.59 3.86 -14.68
N ILE A 325 18.85 3.56 -14.34
CA ILE A 325 19.98 4.48 -14.59
C ILE A 325 20.10 4.78 -16.08
N LEU A 326 20.05 3.75 -16.93
CA LEU A 326 20.16 3.92 -18.40
C LEU A 326 18.99 4.70 -18.98
N ASP A 327 17.77 4.42 -18.55
CA ASP A 327 16.56 5.12 -19.00
C ASP A 327 16.66 6.62 -18.68
N VAL A 328 17.08 6.97 -17.46
CA VAL A 328 17.26 8.37 -17.07
C VAL A 328 18.33 9.06 -17.91
N LEU A 329 19.47 8.42 -18.17
CA LEU A 329 20.53 8.99 -19.01
C LEU A 329 20.06 9.17 -20.47
N LEU A 330 19.32 8.19 -21.02
CA LEU A 330 18.77 8.24 -22.37
C LEU A 330 17.64 9.27 -22.52
N GLU A 331 16.85 9.50 -21.47
CA GLU A 331 15.83 10.55 -21.42
C GLU A 331 16.45 11.96 -21.42
N GLN A 332 17.64 12.12 -20.84
CA GLN A 332 18.35 13.41 -20.72
C GLN A 332 19.37 13.66 -21.84
N ASP A 333 19.64 12.66 -22.66
CA ASP A 333 20.56 12.76 -23.79
C ASP A 333 20.10 13.83 -24.81
N SER A 334 21.06 14.56 -25.35
CA SER A 334 20.84 15.50 -26.45
C SER A 334 21.88 15.27 -27.54
N LEU A 335 21.57 15.61 -28.79
CA LEU A 335 22.41 15.31 -29.97
C LEU A 335 23.87 15.79 -29.89
N LEU A 336 24.21 16.68 -28.95
CA LEU A 336 25.54 17.25 -28.76
C LEU A 336 26.17 16.91 -27.42
N ASN A 337 25.53 16.07 -26.59
CA ASN A 337 26.00 15.81 -25.23
C ASN A 337 27.00 14.65 -25.17
N THR A 338 27.93 14.74 -24.22
CA THR A 338 28.86 13.64 -23.92
C THR A 338 28.52 13.10 -22.56
N ILE A 339 27.93 11.90 -22.52
CA ILE A 339 27.52 11.28 -21.26
C ILE A 339 28.72 10.53 -20.70
N TYR A 340 29.22 10.94 -19.54
CA TYR A 340 30.11 10.09 -18.75
C TYR A 340 29.30 8.91 -18.23
N TRP A 341 29.74 7.68 -18.45
CA TRP A 341 29.10 6.47 -17.95
C TRP A 341 30.08 5.30 -17.94
N SER A 342 29.98 4.43 -16.93
CA SER A 342 30.85 3.27 -16.75
C SER A 342 32.36 3.63 -16.80
N GLY A 343 32.72 4.77 -16.20
CA GLY A 343 34.08 5.29 -16.11
C GLY A 343 34.63 5.94 -17.38
N LYS A 344 33.82 6.18 -18.42
CA LYS A 344 34.28 6.75 -19.69
C LYS A 344 33.28 7.76 -20.26
N PRO A 345 33.73 8.78 -21.01
CA PRO A 345 32.84 9.62 -21.80
C PRO A 345 32.32 8.87 -23.03
N HIS A 346 31.03 9.00 -23.30
CA HIS A 346 30.35 8.43 -24.47
C HIS A 346 29.71 9.57 -25.27
N SER A 347 30.20 9.76 -26.50
CA SER A 347 29.73 10.82 -27.41
C SER A 347 28.54 10.41 -28.29
N ALA A 348 27.93 9.25 -28.01
CA ALA A 348 26.83 8.71 -28.79
C ALA A 348 25.92 7.87 -27.89
N ARG A 349 24.62 7.93 -28.20
CA ARG A 349 23.53 7.21 -27.53
C ARG A 349 23.58 5.68 -27.72
N MET A 350 24.14 5.23 -28.83
CA MET A 350 24.18 3.83 -29.28
C MET A 350 24.70 2.82 -28.23
N PRO A 351 25.80 3.07 -27.48
CA PRO A 351 26.30 2.13 -26.48
C PRO A 351 25.35 1.98 -25.28
N LEU A 352 24.67 3.05 -24.88
CA LEU A 352 23.69 3.01 -23.79
C LEU A 352 22.44 2.21 -24.22
N GLU A 353 21.95 2.45 -25.43
CA GLU A 353 20.81 1.70 -26.00
C GLU A 353 21.13 0.22 -26.16
N ALA A 354 22.32 -0.12 -26.68
CA ALA A 354 22.75 -1.50 -26.82
C ALA A 354 22.83 -2.22 -25.46
N LYS A 355 23.35 -1.55 -24.42
CA LYS A 355 23.38 -2.12 -23.06
C LYS A 355 21.98 -2.26 -22.48
N ARG A 356 21.11 -1.27 -22.68
CA ARG A 356 19.71 -1.31 -22.24
C ARG A 356 18.99 -2.50 -22.87
N GLU A 357 19.08 -2.68 -24.18
CA GLU A 357 18.49 -3.84 -24.87
C GLU A 357 19.04 -5.17 -24.37
N ALA A 358 20.34 -5.26 -24.11
CA ALA A 358 20.95 -6.47 -23.58
C ALA A 358 20.38 -6.83 -22.21
N ILE A 359 20.12 -5.85 -21.34
CA ILE A 359 19.50 -6.07 -20.03
C ILE A 359 18.02 -6.47 -20.20
N LEU A 360 17.27 -5.82 -21.08
CA LEU A 360 15.87 -6.14 -21.34
C LEU A 360 15.66 -7.59 -21.77
N ARG A 361 16.57 -8.12 -22.59
CA ARG A 361 16.54 -9.54 -23.03
C ARG A 361 16.76 -10.54 -21.89
N ARG A 362 17.36 -10.10 -20.78
CA ARG A 362 17.63 -10.94 -19.59
C ARG A 362 16.49 -10.90 -18.57
N LEU A 363 15.62 -9.89 -18.64
CA LEU A 363 14.48 -9.79 -17.74
C LEU A 363 13.33 -10.69 -18.22
N PRO A 364 12.57 -11.31 -17.30
CA PRO A 364 11.37 -12.05 -17.66
C PRO A 364 10.33 -11.13 -18.32
N ALA A 365 9.54 -11.68 -19.24
CA ALA A 365 8.51 -10.94 -19.97
C ALA A 365 7.54 -10.25 -18.99
N GLY A 366 7.33 -8.95 -19.18
CA GLY A 366 6.51 -8.11 -18.27
C GLY A 366 7.30 -7.39 -17.16
N GLU A 367 8.58 -7.72 -16.96
CA GLU A 367 9.44 -7.01 -16.01
C GLU A 367 10.39 -5.99 -16.65
N GLY A 368 10.50 -6.01 -17.99
CA GLY A 368 11.31 -5.07 -18.79
C GLY A 368 10.54 -3.89 -19.39
N GLY A 369 9.25 -3.73 -19.09
CA GLY A 369 8.42 -2.68 -19.68
C GLY A 369 8.26 -1.46 -18.76
N LEU A 370 8.60 -0.28 -19.29
CA LEU A 370 7.87 0.96 -18.97
C LEU A 370 6.36 0.71 -19.21
N PRO A 371 5.46 1.33 -18.42
CA PRO A 371 4.02 1.28 -18.67
C PRO A 371 3.65 1.70 -20.09
#